data_AF-A0A2H5ASI2-F1
#
_entry.id   AF-A0A2H5ASI2-F1
#
_cell.length_a   1.000
_cell.length_b   1.000
_cell.length_c   1.000
_cell.angle_alpha   90.00
_cell.angle_beta   90.00
_cell.angle_gamma   90.00
#
_symmetry.space_group_name_H-M   'P 1'
#
loop_
_entity.id
_entity.type
_entity.pdbx_description
1 polymer ?
#
loop_
_entity_poly.entity_id
_entity_poly.type
_entity_poly.pdbx_seq_one_letter_code
_entity_poly.pdbx_strand_id
1 'polypeptide(L)'
;MRSVHRRLAVSTTALVLAAGGFVSGTAHAVTAAHSAAGVTAHTASPALLATCSQDYLPLPDPSCTPGALNPSVTQDTIYSTICVSGWTATVRPSTTYTNKLKVQGIAAYGYSDTNLSDYEEDHFIPLELGGAPKDPANLWPEPHSGSATSSQKDGVETKLKNAVCAGKVQLADAQDAIATDWTTALATLGL
;
A
#
# COMPACT_ATOMS: atom_id res chain seq x y z
N MET A 1 43.10 -44.50 -0.04
CA MET A 1 44.15 -45.21 -0.82
C MET A 1 43.63 -45.47 -2.22
N ARG A 2 44.44 -45.12 -3.24
CA ARG A 2 44.37 -45.47 -4.69
C ARG A 2 43.22 -44.80 -5.48
N SER A 3 43.53 -43.72 -6.21
CA SER A 3 44.06 -43.66 -7.60
C SER A 3 42.95 -43.77 -8.65
N VAL A 4 42.54 -42.66 -9.29
CA VAL A 4 43.10 -42.04 -10.53
C VAL A 4 43.04 -43.00 -11.74
N HIS A 5 42.30 -42.64 -12.81
CA HIS A 5 42.85 -42.27 -14.14
C HIS A 5 41.77 -42.12 -15.23
N ARG A 6 41.79 -40.92 -15.83
CA ARG A 6 41.29 -40.51 -17.16
C ARG A 6 41.57 -41.55 -18.25
N ARG A 7 40.72 -41.59 -19.30
CA ARG A 7 41.20 -41.64 -20.69
C ARG A 7 40.32 -40.81 -21.63
N LEU A 8 41.00 -39.93 -22.38
CA LEU A 8 40.51 -39.21 -23.55
C LEU A 8 40.25 -40.18 -24.71
N ALA A 9 39.31 -39.84 -25.59
CA ALA A 9 39.30 -40.30 -26.97
C ALA A 9 39.37 -39.09 -27.90
N VAL A 10 40.46 -39.04 -28.67
CA VAL A 10 40.72 -38.16 -29.80
C VAL A 10 40.00 -38.75 -31.02
N SER A 11 39.46 -37.91 -31.91
CA SER A 11 39.20 -38.30 -33.29
C SER A 11 39.67 -37.22 -34.25
N THR A 12 40.41 -37.70 -35.22
CA THR A 12 41.28 -37.00 -36.17
C THR A 12 40.60 -36.84 -37.53
N THR A 13 40.72 -35.62 -38.06
CA THR A 13 41.08 -35.26 -39.45
C THR A 13 40.14 -35.65 -40.61
N ALA A 14 39.72 -34.64 -41.39
CA ALA A 14 39.95 -34.65 -42.84
C ALA A 14 39.98 -33.23 -43.42
N LEU A 15 41.02 -33.02 -44.21
CA LEU A 15 41.44 -31.85 -44.97
C LEU A 15 40.71 -31.78 -46.32
N VAL A 16 40.23 -30.61 -46.74
CA VAL A 16 40.07 -30.30 -48.17
C VAL A 16 40.61 -28.90 -48.45
N LEU A 17 41.68 -28.85 -49.25
CA LEU A 17 42.18 -27.67 -49.94
C LEU A 17 41.29 -27.40 -51.16
N ALA A 18 40.92 -26.13 -51.38
CA ALA A 18 40.66 -25.62 -52.71
C ALA A 18 41.20 -24.19 -52.81
N ALA A 19 41.99 -23.97 -53.85
CA ALA A 19 42.80 -22.80 -54.10
C ALA A 19 42.06 -21.73 -54.93
N GLY A 20 42.53 -20.49 -54.81
CA GLY A 20 42.70 -19.59 -55.95
C GLY A 20 41.59 -18.58 -56.22
N GLY A 21 41.93 -17.30 -56.12
CA GLY A 21 41.12 -16.20 -56.65
C GLY A 21 41.55 -14.83 -56.11
N PHE A 22 42.69 -14.31 -56.57
CA PHE A 22 43.08 -12.91 -56.36
C PHE A 22 42.28 -12.02 -57.32
N VAL A 23 41.51 -11.07 -56.80
CA VAL A 23 41.04 -9.91 -57.56
C VAL A 23 41.56 -8.66 -56.86
N SER A 24 42.47 -7.98 -57.54
CA SER A 24 42.96 -6.65 -57.18
C SER A 24 41.85 -5.63 -57.49
N GLY A 25 41.32 -4.99 -56.46
CA GLY A 25 40.33 -3.92 -56.57
C GLY A 25 40.76 -2.75 -55.70
N THR A 26 41.08 -1.64 -56.35
CA THR A 26 41.60 -0.39 -55.79
C THR A 26 40.69 0.22 -54.72
N ALA A 27 41.31 0.67 -53.63
CA ALA A 27 40.69 1.42 -52.55
C ALA A 27 39.95 2.68 -53.03
N HIS A 28 38.71 2.85 -52.58
CA HIS A 28 38.14 4.16 -52.25
C HIS A 28 37.44 4.02 -50.91
N ALA A 29 38.04 4.62 -49.88
CA ALA A 29 37.41 4.80 -48.59
C ALA A 29 36.27 5.82 -48.75
N VAL A 30 35.04 5.41 -48.45
CA VAL A 30 33.95 6.33 -48.15
C VAL A 30 33.45 5.95 -46.77
N THR A 31 33.91 6.70 -45.78
CA THR A 31 33.36 6.70 -44.42
C THR A 31 31.96 7.30 -44.47
N ALA A 32 30.95 6.48 -44.18
CA ALA A 32 29.68 6.96 -43.68
C ALA A 32 29.24 6.02 -42.55
N ALA A 33 29.64 6.41 -41.34
CA ALA A 33 29.21 5.82 -40.10
C ALA A 33 27.67 5.80 -40.06
N HIS A 34 27.07 4.61 -40.06
CA HIS A 34 25.73 4.46 -39.54
C HIS A 34 25.86 4.45 -38.03
N SER A 35 25.91 5.66 -37.44
CA SER A 35 25.62 5.81 -36.02
C SER A 35 24.18 5.37 -35.83
N ALA A 36 23.99 4.14 -35.38
CA ALA A 36 22.73 3.68 -34.85
C ALA A 36 22.27 4.74 -33.85
N ALA A 37 21.13 5.38 -34.13
CA ALA A 37 20.48 6.28 -33.20
C ALA A 37 20.38 5.52 -31.87
N GLY A 38 21.15 5.97 -30.88
CA GLY A 38 21.09 5.45 -29.54
C GLY A 38 19.69 5.74 -29.04
N VAL A 39 18.80 4.75 -29.16
CA VAL A 39 17.60 4.70 -28.36
C VAL A 39 18.12 4.50 -26.95
N THR A 40 18.31 5.59 -26.22
CA THR A 40 18.41 5.54 -24.77
C THR A 40 17.09 4.95 -24.31
N ALA A 41 17.05 3.62 -24.18
CA ALA A 41 16.05 2.95 -23.40
C ALA A 41 16.21 3.53 -21.99
N HIS A 42 15.42 4.56 -21.69
CA HIS A 42 15.09 4.87 -20.33
C HIS A 42 14.44 3.59 -19.80
N THR A 43 15.23 2.77 -19.12
CA THR A 43 14.71 1.78 -18.20
C THR A 43 13.99 2.61 -17.14
N ALA A 44 12.71 2.92 -17.41
CA ALA A 44 11.80 3.26 -16.35
C ALA A 44 11.91 2.06 -15.40
N SER A 45 12.54 2.29 -14.24
CA SER A 45 12.37 1.37 -13.12
C SER A 45 10.88 1.07 -13.06
N PRO A 46 10.46 -0.20 -12.98
CA PRO A 46 9.05 -0.48 -12.78
C PRO A 46 8.68 0.27 -11.50
N ALA A 47 7.94 1.37 -11.65
CA ALA A 47 7.20 1.91 -10.53
C ALA A 47 6.39 0.71 -10.05
N LEU A 48 6.68 0.23 -8.84
CA LEU A 48 5.82 -0.74 -8.18
C LEU A 48 4.42 -0.14 -8.28
N LEU A 49 3.58 -0.76 -9.10
CA LEU A 49 2.23 -0.27 -9.29
C LEU A 49 1.59 -0.23 -7.91
N ALA A 50 0.97 0.90 -7.59
CA ALA A 50 0.20 1.04 -6.36
C ALA A 50 -0.80 -0.13 -6.29
N THR A 51 -0.85 -0.79 -5.13
CA THR A 51 -1.76 -1.91 -4.87
C THR A 51 -3.07 -1.43 -4.24
N CYS A 52 -3.10 -0.19 -3.76
CA CYS A 52 -4.28 0.54 -3.28
C CYS A 52 -4.46 1.81 -4.12
N SER A 53 -5.68 2.34 -4.17
CA SER A 53 -6.02 3.56 -4.90
C SER A 53 -6.25 4.76 -3.98
N GLN A 54 -5.89 5.94 -4.47
CA GLN A 54 -6.21 7.23 -3.83
C GLN A 54 -7.54 7.81 -4.33
N ASP A 55 -8.23 7.16 -5.28
CA ASP A 55 -9.48 7.65 -5.89
C ASP A 55 -10.65 7.76 -4.90
N TYR A 56 -10.53 7.10 -3.74
CA TYR A 56 -11.56 7.06 -2.69
C TYR A 56 -11.40 8.14 -1.64
N LEU A 57 -10.30 8.92 -1.68
CA LEU A 57 -10.08 9.96 -0.68
C LEU A 57 -11.29 10.91 -0.59
N PRO A 58 -11.75 11.26 0.62
CA PRO A 58 -11.04 11.10 1.89
C PRO A 58 -11.32 9.78 2.65
N LEU A 59 -11.86 8.76 1.98
CA LEU A 59 -11.97 7.40 2.51
C LEU A 59 -10.78 6.54 2.05
N PRO A 60 -10.43 5.46 2.78
CA PRO A 60 -9.45 4.50 2.29
C PRO A 60 -9.99 3.73 1.07
N ASP A 61 -9.08 3.09 0.34
CA ASP A 61 -9.47 2.09 -0.65
C ASP A 61 -10.18 0.90 0.05
N PRO A 62 -11.44 0.59 -0.31
CA PRO A 62 -12.21 -0.46 0.36
C PRO A 62 -11.62 -1.86 0.15
N SER A 63 -10.79 -2.07 -0.88
CA SER A 63 -10.09 -3.34 -1.09
C SER A 63 -8.87 -3.52 -0.19
N CYS A 64 -8.27 -2.41 0.27
CA CYS A 64 -7.12 -2.43 1.17
C CYS A 64 -7.52 -2.32 2.65
N THR A 65 -8.52 -1.50 2.95
CA THR A 65 -8.97 -1.22 4.32
C THR A 65 -10.50 -1.29 4.40
N PRO A 66 -11.10 -2.50 4.35
CA PRO A 66 -12.55 -2.67 4.35
C PRO A 66 -13.25 -2.29 5.67
N GLY A 67 -12.51 -2.10 6.77
CA GLY A 67 -13.06 -1.69 8.07
C GLY A 67 -13.29 -2.85 9.03
N ALA A 68 -12.22 -3.56 9.43
CA ALA A 68 -12.34 -4.66 10.40
C ALA A 68 -12.80 -4.17 11.78
N LEU A 69 -13.72 -4.92 12.41
CA LEU A 69 -14.28 -4.62 13.74
C LEU A 69 -13.57 -5.39 14.87
N ASN A 70 -13.58 -4.83 16.07
CA ASN A 70 -13.14 -5.48 17.29
C ASN A 70 -14.25 -6.37 17.85
N PRO A 71 -14.10 -7.71 17.88
CA PRO A 71 -15.16 -8.61 18.31
C PRO A 71 -15.56 -8.46 19.79
N SER A 72 -14.74 -7.79 20.60
CA SER A 72 -15.07 -7.48 22.00
C SER A 72 -16.00 -6.28 22.14
N VAL A 73 -16.19 -5.48 21.08
CA VAL A 73 -17.09 -4.32 21.08
C VAL A 73 -18.35 -4.67 20.30
N THR A 74 -19.44 -4.79 21.04
CA THR A 74 -20.78 -5.10 20.54
C THR A 74 -21.74 -4.13 21.23
N GLN A 75 -22.98 -4.05 20.73
CA GLN A 75 -24.02 -3.24 21.37
C GLN A 75 -24.18 -3.57 22.87
N ASP A 76 -24.03 -4.84 23.26
CA ASP A 76 -24.19 -5.29 24.64
C ASP A 76 -22.98 -4.93 25.53
N THR A 77 -21.81 -4.69 24.92
CA THR A 77 -20.56 -4.39 25.64
C THR A 77 -20.16 -2.92 25.59
N ILE A 78 -20.92 -2.02 24.94
CA ILE A 78 -20.53 -0.60 24.81
C ILE A 78 -20.28 0.07 26.17
N TYR A 79 -21.06 -0.28 27.20
CA TYR A 79 -20.93 0.31 28.54
C TYR A 79 -19.77 -0.25 29.37
N SER A 80 -19.11 -1.32 28.92
CA SER A 80 -17.86 -1.83 29.48
C SER A 80 -16.65 -1.60 28.55
N THR A 81 -16.88 -0.99 27.37
CA THR A 81 -15.87 -0.71 26.35
C THR A 81 -15.88 0.75 25.94
N ILE A 82 -16.38 1.10 24.76
CA ILE A 82 -16.26 2.43 24.12
C ILE A 82 -16.89 3.58 24.93
N CYS A 83 -17.83 3.29 25.83
CA CYS A 83 -18.44 4.28 26.70
C CYS A 83 -17.72 4.43 28.05
N VAL A 84 -16.67 3.65 28.31
CA VAL A 84 -15.82 3.78 29.48
C VAL A 84 -14.68 4.75 29.18
N SER A 85 -14.55 5.80 30.01
CA SER A 85 -13.49 6.79 29.86
C SER A 85 -12.10 6.14 29.83
N GLY A 86 -11.31 6.45 28.81
CA GLY A 86 -9.95 5.95 28.63
C GLY A 86 -9.84 4.54 28.02
N TRP A 87 -10.94 3.87 27.70
CA TRP A 87 -10.89 2.51 27.16
C TRP A 87 -10.06 2.39 25.87
N THR A 88 -10.21 3.33 24.93
CA THR A 88 -9.46 3.32 23.66
C THR A 88 -7.94 3.34 23.89
N ALA A 89 -7.45 4.03 24.92
CA ALA A 89 -6.04 4.05 25.28
C ALA A 89 -5.51 2.67 25.72
N THR A 90 -6.39 1.80 26.24
CA THR A 90 -6.00 0.44 26.68
C THR A 90 -5.83 -0.54 25.53
N VAL A 91 -6.49 -0.28 24.39
CA VAL A 91 -6.46 -1.16 23.20
C VAL A 91 -5.62 -0.61 22.06
N ARG A 92 -5.29 0.70 22.09
CA ARG A 92 -4.52 1.36 21.03
C ARG A 92 -3.17 0.65 20.81
N PRO A 93 -2.79 0.34 19.56
CA PRO A 93 -1.49 -0.21 19.26
C PRO A 93 -0.35 0.76 19.61
N SER A 94 0.86 0.22 19.78
CA SER A 94 2.04 1.06 19.96
C SER A 94 2.39 1.81 18.67
N THR A 95 3.00 2.98 18.82
CA THR A 95 3.49 3.77 17.67
C THR A 95 4.53 3.02 16.85
N THR A 96 5.32 2.13 17.46
CA THR A 96 6.25 1.25 16.74
C THR A 96 5.54 0.29 15.80
N TYR A 97 4.34 -0.16 16.15
CA TYR A 97 3.53 -1.01 15.27
C TYR A 97 2.93 -0.19 14.13
N THR A 98 2.27 0.92 14.45
CA THR A 98 1.58 1.75 13.45
C THR A 98 2.53 2.43 12.48
N ASN A 99 3.71 2.90 12.91
CA ASN A 99 4.69 3.50 11.99
C ASN A 99 5.18 2.51 10.92
N LYS A 100 5.24 1.20 11.22
CA LYS A 100 5.60 0.20 10.21
C LYS A 100 4.51 0.06 9.15
N LEU A 101 3.25 0.06 9.57
CA LEU A 101 2.11 0.02 8.66
C LEU A 101 2.01 1.30 7.83
N LYS A 102 2.22 2.48 8.44
CA LYS A 102 2.24 3.77 7.74
C LYS A 102 3.21 3.79 6.56
N VAL A 103 4.44 3.32 6.77
CA VAL A 103 5.44 3.21 5.70
C VAL A 103 4.98 2.26 4.59
N GLN A 104 4.40 1.12 4.95
CA GLN A 104 3.91 0.13 3.99
C GLN A 104 2.70 0.66 3.20
N GLY A 105 1.75 1.28 3.88
CA GLY A 105 0.56 1.88 3.30
C GLY A 105 0.92 3.00 2.34
N ILE A 106 1.84 3.90 2.72
CA ILE A 106 2.24 5.02 1.85
C ILE A 106 2.75 4.52 0.50
N ALA A 107 3.57 3.46 0.52
CA ALA A 107 4.04 2.80 -0.69
C ALA A 107 2.91 2.08 -1.45
N ALA A 108 2.01 1.40 -0.73
CA ALA A 108 0.89 0.65 -1.31
C ALA A 108 -0.12 1.55 -2.03
N TYR A 109 -0.43 2.72 -1.47
CA TYR A 109 -1.28 3.75 -2.08
C TYR A 109 -0.55 4.54 -3.19
N GLY A 110 0.77 4.38 -3.33
CA GLY A 110 1.56 5.08 -4.33
C GLY A 110 1.60 6.60 -4.11
N TYR A 111 1.54 7.07 -2.86
CA TYR A 111 1.68 8.49 -2.58
C TYR A 111 3.06 9.00 -3.03
N SER A 112 3.08 10.15 -3.70
CA SER A 112 4.34 10.81 -4.07
C SER A 112 5.03 11.45 -2.88
N ASP A 113 4.24 11.94 -1.91
CA ASP A 113 4.75 12.41 -0.63
C ASP A 113 4.91 11.24 0.33
N THR A 114 6.14 11.01 0.78
CA THR A 114 6.48 9.92 1.70
C THR A 114 6.87 10.41 3.10
N ASN A 115 6.63 11.69 3.40
CA ASN A 115 6.88 12.22 4.73
C ASN A 115 5.85 11.68 5.73
N LEU A 116 6.30 10.87 6.68
CA LEU A 116 5.40 10.21 7.64
C LEU A 116 4.60 11.18 8.52
N SER A 117 5.07 12.43 8.69
CA SER A 117 4.34 13.43 9.49
C SER A 117 3.11 13.98 8.81
N ASP A 118 2.94 13.73 7.51
CA ASP A 118 1.86 14.30 6.69
C ASP A 118 0.66 13.33 6.60
N TYR A 119 0.75 12.21 7.33
CA TYR A 119 -0.27 11.18 7.44
C TYR A 119 -0.48 10.77 8.91
N GLU A 120 -1.70 10.42 9.29
CA GLU A 120 -2.01 9.63 10.49
C GLU A 120 -2.06 8.15 10.11
N GLU A 121 -1.62 7.23 10.99
CA GLU A 121 -1.92 5.81 10.76
C GLU A 121 -3.21 5.54 11.51
N ASP A 122 -4.32 5.64 10.80
CA ASP A 122 -5.62 5.80 11.42
C ASP A 122 -6.50 4.57 11.23
N HIS A 123 -7.45 4.44 12.15
CA HIS A 123 -8.48 3.43 12.10
C HIS A 123 -9.61 3.87 11.17
N PHE A 124 -9.97 3.05 10.17
CA PHE A 124 -11.09 3.39 9.28
C PHE A 124 -12.42 3.42 10.03
N ILE A 125 -12.77 2.30 10.69
CA ILE A 125 -13.73 2.31 11.79
C ILE A 125 -12.96 2.69 13.05
N PRO A 126 -13.30 3.79 13.74
CA PRO A 126 -12.51 4.25 14.87
C PRO A 126 -12.60 3.31 16.05
N LEU A 127 -11.57 3.33 16.91
CA LEU A 127 -11.62 2.64 18.20
C LEU A 127 -12.84 3.09 19.03
N GLU A 128 -13.28 4.33 18.87
CA GLU A 128 -14.45 4.91 19.53
C GLU A 128 -15.79 4.26 19.10
N LEU A 129 -15.80 3.57 17.95
CA LEU A 129 -16.92 2.77 17.45
C LEU A 129 -16.56 1.28 17.34
N GLY A 130 -15.52 0.84 18.04
CA GLY A 130 -15.17 -0.57 18.11
C GLY A 130 -14.47 -1.11 16.87
N GLY A 131 -13.72 -0.29 16.13
CA GLY A 131 -12.80 -0.79 15.11
C GLY A 131 -11.69 -1.69 15.67
N ALA A 132 -11.21 -2.61 14.84
CA ALA A 132 -10.14 -3.52 15.21
C ALA A 132 -8.83 -2.72 15.44
N PRO A 133 -8.15 -2.91 16.60
CA PRO A 133 -7.03 -2.05 16.96
C PRO A 133 -5.73 -2.34 16.19
N LYS A 134 -5.54 -3.58 15.73
CA LYS A 134 -4.29 -4.09 15.13
C LYS A 134 -4.53 -4.85 13.83
N ASP A 135 -5.73 -4.81 13.27
CA ASP A 135 -5.98 -5.47 11.99
C ASP A 135 -5.64 -4.49 10.86
N PRO A 136 -4.69 -4.80 9.96
CA PRO A 136 -4.40 -3.96 8.80
C PRO A 136 -5.64 -3.68 7.93
N ALA A 137 -6.66 -4.55 7.94
CA ALA A 137 -7.92 -4.30 7.24
C ALA A 137 -8.74 -3.14 7.86
N ASN A 138 -8.30 -2.56 8.98
CA ASN A 138 -8.87 -1.36 9.59
C ASN A 138 -7.85 -0.24 9.76
N LEU A 139 -6.62 -0.36 9.24
CA LEU A 139 -5.55 0.62 9.43
C LEU A 139 -5.06 1.14 8.07
N TRP A 140 -4.89 2.45 7.95
CA TRP A 140 -4.42 3.07 6.72
C TRP A 140 -3.70 4.40 6.97
N PRO A 141 -2.79 4.82 6.06
CA PRO A 141 -2.14 6.13 6.12
C PRO A 141 -3.11 7.21 5.64
N GLU A 142 -3.86 7.80 6.56
CA GLU A 142 -4.82 8.87 6.30
C GLU A 142 -4.08 10.21 6.12
N PRO A 143 -4.20 10.89 4.97
CA PRO A 143 -3.57 12.19 4.77
C PRO A 143 -4.09 13.27 5.72
N HIS A 144 -3.20 14.09 6.26
CA HIS A 144 -3.59 15.29 7.02
C HIS A 144 -4.04 16.46 6.13
N SER A 145 -3.80 16.37 4.82
CA SER A 145 -4.13 17.40 3.84
C SER A 145 -5.27 16.96 2.91
N GLY A 146 -5.91 17.93 2.25
CA GLY A 146 -7.05 17.69 1.37
C GLY A 146 -8.27 18.55 1.76
N SER A 147 -9.42 18.25 1.15
CA SER A 147 -10.69 18.94 1.44
C SER A 147 -11.36 18.45 2.72
N ALA A 148 -11.01 17.24 3.17
CA ALA A 148 -11.45 16.66 4.42
C ALA A 148 -10.24 16.02 5.11
N THR A 149 -9.90 16.46 6.32
CA THR A 149 -8.68 16.09 7.03
C THR A 149 -8.95 15.08 8.13
N SER A 150 -7.91 14.33 8.54
CA SER A 150 -8.00 13.39 9.67
C SER A 150 -8.57 14.04 10.95
N SER A 151 -8.20 15.29 11.23
CA SER A 151 -8.74 16.04 12.39
C SER A 151 -10.23 16.37 12.28
N GLN A 152 -10.79 16.48 11.08
CA GLN A 152 -12.23 16.64 10.88
C GLN A 152 -12.95 15.31 11.12
N LYS A 153 -12.35 14.20 10.68
CA LYS A 153 -12.83 12.85 10.97
C LYS A 153 -12.86 12.59 12.48
N ASP A 154 -11.81 12.91 13.25
CA ASP A 154 -11.79 12.81 14.72
C ASP A 154 -13.05 13.44 15.37
N GLY A 155 -13.46 14.61 14.87
CA GLY A 155 -14.66 15.31 15.35
C GLY A 155 -15.97 14.58 15.03
N VAL A 156 -16.05 13.88 13.89
CA VAL A 156 -17.18 13.02 13.53
C VAL A 156 -17.21 11.78 14.42
N GLU A 157 -16.07 11.12 14.62
CA GLU A 157 -15.94 9.91 15.44
C GLU A 157 -16.43 10.15 16.87
N THR A 158 -15.95 11.23 17.50
CA THR A 158 -16.36 11.59 18.86
C THR A 158 -17.86 11.87 18.96
N LYS A 159 -18.45 12.52 17.95
CA LYS A 159 -19.90 12.78 17.94
C LYS A 159 -20.70 11.49 17.78
N LEU A 160 -20.29 10.60 16.88
CA LEU A 160 -20.92 9.29 16.71
C LEU A 160 -20.83 8.45 17.99
N LYS A 161 -19.63 8.35 18.59
CA LYS A 161 -19.45 7.65 19.87
C LYS A 161 -20.31 8.23 20.98
N ASN A 162 -20.44 9.56 21.05
CA ASN A 162 -21.31 10.19 22.04
C ASN A 162 -22.80 9.89 21.79
N ALA A 163 -23.24 9.82 20.53
CA ALA A 163 -24.60 9.43 20.19
C ALA A 163 -24.87 7.96 20.56
N VAL A 164 -23.94 7.06 20.27
CA VAL A 164 -24.02 5.63 20.67
C VAL A 164 -24.07 5.49 22.18
N CYS A 165 -23.17 6.13 22.91
CA CYS A 165 -23.12 6.06 24.37
C CYS A 165 -24.30 6.75 25.07
N ALA A 166 -24.99 7.67 24.38
CA ALA A 166 -26.25 8.25 24.84
C ALA A 166 -27.49 7.41 24.47
N GLY A 167 -27.31 6.27 23.78
CA GLY A 167 -28.39 5.41 23.31
C GLY A 167 -29.24 6.04 22.20
N LYS A 168 -28.74 7.07 21.50
CA LYS A 168 -29.46 7.75 20.42
C LYS A 168 -29.34 7.03 19.08
N VAL A 169 -28.26 6.29 18.89
CA VAL A 169 -27.91 5.56 17.67
C VAL A 169 -27.38 4.19 18.08
N GLN A 170 -27.73 3.13 17.34
CA GLN A 170 -27.15 1.81 17.58
C GLN A 170 -25.69 1.78 17.09
N LEU A 171 -24.83 1.00 17.76
CA LEU A 171 -23.43 0.86 17.38
C LEU A 171 -23.27 0.49 15.90
N ALA A 172 -24.07 -0.47 15.42
CA ALA A 172 -24.03 -0.93 14.02
C ALA A 172 -24.37 0.20 13.04
N ASP A 173 -25.40 1.01 13.31
CA ASP A 173 -25.77 2.14 12.44
C ASP A 173 -24.65 3.19 12.37
N ALA A 174 -23.96 3.44 13.49
CA ALA A 174 -22.82 4.35 13.51
C ALA A 174 -21.59 3.79 12.75
N GLN A 175 -21.33 2.49 12.87
CA GLN A 175 -20.28 1.78 12.12
C GLN A 175 -20.57 1.80 10.62
N ASP A 176 -21.80 1.51 10.22
CA ASP A 176 -22.21 1.52 8.81
C ASP A 176 -22.15 2.93 8.22
N ALA A 177 -22.59 3.95 8.97
CA ALA A 177 -22.55 5.34 8.51
C ALA A 177 -21.12 5.84 8.30
N ILE A 178 -20.20 5.58 9.24
CA ILE A 178 -18.80 6.02 9.10
C ILE A 178 -18.05 5.25 8.01
N ALA A 179 -18.33 3.95 7.84
CA ALA A 179 -17.76 3.12 6.78
C ALA A 179 -18.26 3.50 5.38
N THR A 180 -19.50 3.96 5.29
CA THR A 180 -20.10 4.37 4.00
C THR A 180 -19.50 5.70 3.55
N ASP A 181 -19.56 6.70 4.42
CA ASP A 181 -19.01 8.04 4.18
C ASP A 181 -18.99 8.83 5.49
N TRP A 182 -17.81 8.87 6.12
CA TRP A 182 -17.63 9.61 7.37
C TRP A 182 -17.95 11.11 7.22
N THR A 183 -17.81 11.70 6.02
CA THR A 183 -18.06 13.12 5.80
C THR A 183 -19.54 13.48 5.90
N THR A 184 -20.43 12.51 5.70
CA THR A 184 -21.89 12.67 5.78
C THR A 184 -22.54 11.85 6.89
N ALA A 185 -21.79 11.01 7.61
CA ALA A 185 -22.30 10.08 8.63
C ALA A 185 -23.24 10.72 9.67
N LEU A 186 -22.89 11.91 10.18
CA LEU A 186 -23.75 12.62 11.14
C LEU A 186 -25.10 13.00 10.54
N ALA A 187 -25.09 13.56 9.32
CA ALA A 187 -26.30 13.95 8.63
C ALA A 187 -27.18 12.73 8.30
N THR A 188 -26.56 11.63 7.87
CA THR A 188 -27.24 10.35 7.61
C THR A 188 -27.98 9.82 8.83
N LEU A 189 -27.43 10.04 10.03
CA LEU A 189 -28.02 9.61 11.31
C LEU A 189 -28.88 10.68 11.99
N GLY A 190 -29.05 11.86 11.37
CA GLY A 190 -29.82 12.97 11.93
C GLY A 190 -29.20 13.61 13.18
N LEU A 191 -27.86 13.65 13.27
CA LEU A 191 -27.08 14.19 14.38
C LEU A 191 -26.55 15.61 14.14
#